data_AF-A0AAV1Y4J7-F1
#
_entry.id   AF-A0AAV1Y4J7-F1
#
_cell.length_a   1.000
_cell.length_b   1.000
_cell.length_c   1.000
_cell.angle_alpha   90.00
_cell.angle_beta   90.00
_cell.angle_gamma   90.00
#
_symmetry.space_group_name_H-M   'P 1'
#
loop_
_entity.id
_entity.type
_entity.pdbx_description
1 polymer ?
#
loop_
_entity_poly.entity_id
_entity_poly.type
_entity_poly.pdbx_seq_one_letter_code
_entity_poly.pdbx_strand_id
1 'polypeptide(L)'
;MQNIVSIPLNEPYRVILSDVRDKLYSTRERARQLLANGSFEILEETTFTNIEQFLEPLELCYRSLCACGDRSIADGSLLDFLWQVSTFGFSFVRLDIHQQSDRQTDVMDAITNHLEIGS
;
A
#
# COMPACT_ATOMS: atom_id res chain seq x y z
N MET A 1 -17.35 -6.95 14.95
CA MET A 1 -16.69 -6.98 16.27
C MET A 1 -15.38 -7.74 16.12
N GLN A 2 -14.26 -7.04 15.89
CA GLN A 2 -12.94 -7.67 15.93
C GLN A 2 -12.57 -7.93 17.39
N ASN A 3 -12.20 -9.17 17.70
CA ASN A 3 -11.62 -9.54 18.98
C ASN A 3 -10.35 -8.72 19.20
N ILE A 4 -10.42 -7.71 20.07
CA ILE A 4 -9.24 -7.01 20.58
C ILE A 4 -8.60 -7.96 21.60
N VAL A 5 -7.82 -8.92 21.10
CA VAL A 5 -6.87 -9.63 21.95
C VAL A 5 -5.84 -8.58 22.35
N SER A 6 -5.88 -8.15 23.62
CA SER A 6 -4.87 -7.25 24.17
C SER A 6 -3.52 -7.93 24.07
N ILE A 7 -2.63 -7.41 23.23
CA ILE A 7 -1.29 -7.95 23.05
C ILE A 7 -0.44 -7.46 24.22
N PRO A 8 0.20 -8.37 24.97
CA PRO A 8 1.10 -7.99 26.05
C PRO A 8 2.24 -7.09 25.58
N LEU A 9 2.57 -6.04 26.35
CA LEU A 9 3.64 -5.08 26.01
C LEU A 9 5.04 -5.71 25.96
N ASN A 10 5.24 -6.88 26.59
CA ASN A 10 6.49 -7.64 26.54
C ASN A 10 6.66 -8.43 25.23
N GLU A 11 5.72 -8.32 24.28
CA GLU A 11 5.82 -8.89 22.94
C GLU A 11 5.98 -7.79 21.87
N PRO A 12 7.11 -7.06 21.84
CA PRO A 12 7.24 -5.80 21.09
C PRO A 12 6.98 -5.95 19.58
N TYR A 13 7.48 -7.04 18.97
CA TYR A 13 7.25 -7.33 17.55
C TYR A 13 5.77 -7.58 17.25
N ARG A 14 5.04 -8.25 18.15
CA ARG A 14 3.60 -8.51 17.97
C ARG A 14 2.78 -7.24 18.10
N VAL A 15 3.17 -6.33 18.99
CA VAL A 15 2.54 -5.01 19.12
C VAL A 15 2.66 -4.24 17.80
N ILE A 16 3.88 -4.12 17.24
CA ILE A 16 4.09 -3.42 15.96
C ILE A 16 3.31 -4.10 14.82
N LEU A 17 3.42 -5.43 14.70
CA LEU A 17 2.73 -6.16 13.63
C LEU A 17 1.20 -6.12 13.75
N SER A 18 0.66 -5.86 14.95
CA SER A 18 -0.78 -5.65 15.13
C SER A 18 -1.26 -4.30 14.59
N ASP A 19 -0.48 -3.22 14.79
CA ASP A 19 -0.79 -1.92 14.18
C ASP A 19 -0.74 -2.02 12.64
N VAL A 20 0.27 -2.71 12.12
CA VAL A 20 0.39 -3.01 10.69
C VAL A 20 -0.84 -3.76 10.17
N ARG A 21 -1.28 -4.81 10.87
CA ARG A 21 -2.49 -5.57 10.52
C ARG A 21 -3.74 -4.69 10.50
N ASP A 22 -3.90 -3.82 11.50
CA ASP A 22 -5.10 -2.99 11.65
C ASP A 22 -5.15 -1.88 10.58
N LYS A 23 -4.00 -1.31 10.21
CA LYS A 23 -3.87 -0.42 9.05
C LYS A 23 -4.11 -1.12 7.73
N LEU A 24 -3.61 -2.35 7.53
CA LEU A 24 -3.90 -3.16 6.35
C LEU A 24 -5.40 -3.44 6.22
N TYR A 25 -6.06 -3.76 7.33
CA TYR A 25 -7.51 -3.96 7.36
C TYR A 25 -8.26 -2.70 6.92
N SER A 26 -7.88 -1.54 7.47
CA SER A 26 -8.47 -0.25 7.12
C SER A 26 -8.23 0.11 5.64
N THR A 27 -7.02 -0.16 5.13
CA THR A 27 -6.66 0.03 3.71
C THR A 27 -7.54 -0.82 2.80
N ARG A 28 -7.74 -2.10 3.15
CA ARG A 28 -8.62 -3.02 2.42
C ARG A 28 -10.07 -2.56 2.44
N GLU A 29 -10.59 -2.18 3.61
CA GLU A 29 -11.98 -1.71 3.73
C GLU A 29 -12.21 -0.40 2.98
N ARG A 30 -11.23 0.51 2.97
CA ARG A 30 -11.30 1.76 2.19
C ARG A 30 -11.41 1.48 0.70
N ALA A 31 -10.56 0.58 0.18
CA ALA A 31 -10.64 0.14 -1.21
C ALA A 31 -11.98 -0.54 -1.53
N ARG A 32 -12.50 -1.37 -0.62
CA ARG A 32 -13.80 -2.04 -0.78
C ARG A 32 -14.96 -1.04 -0.83
N GLN A 33 -14.97 -0.03 0.04
CA GLN A 33 -15.99 1.02 0.05
C GLN A 33 -15.96 1.84 -1.24
N LEU A 34 -14.76 2.27 -1.66
CA LEU A 34 -14.58 3.03 -2.90
C LEU A 34 -15.09 2.25 -4.12
N LEU A 35 -14.80 0.94 -4.19
CA LEU A 35 -15.26 0.09 -5.28
C LEU A 35 -16.78 -0.11 -5.29
N ALA A 36 -17.40 -0.28 -4.12
CA ALA A 36 -18.83 -0.55 -4.01
C ALA A 36 -19.71 0.71 -4.19
N ASN A 37 -19.25 1.84 -3.66
CA ASN A 37 -20.08 3.04 -3.46
C ASN A 37 -19.56 4.27 -4.22
N GLY A 38 -18.35 4.23 -4.78
CA GLY A 38 -17.67 5.40 -5.35
C GLY A 38 -17.19 6.42 -4.30
N SER A 39 -17.38 6.13 -3.01
CA SER A 39 -16.99 6.96 -1.87
C SER A 39 -16.54 6.10 -0.69
N PHE A 40 -15.84 6.71 0.27
CA PHE A 40 -15.36 6.06 1.48
C PHE A 40 -15.45 7.01 2.68
N GLU A 41 -15.58 6.46 3.88
CA GLU A 41 -15.60 7.22 5.14
C GLU A 41 -14.31 7.04 5.96
N ILE A 42 -13.55 5.98 5.66
CA ILE A 42 -12.31 5.65 6.37
C ILE A 42 -11.27 6.74 6.10
N LEU A 43 -10.71 7.31 7.17
CA LEU A 43 -9.69 8.36 7.10
C LEU A 43 -8.41 7.85 6.47
N GLU A 44 -7.68 8.72 5.79
CA GLU A 44 -6.46 8.34 5.09
C GLU A 44 -5.33 7.97 6.04
N GLU A 45 -5.23 8.69 7.16
CA GLU A 45 -4.23 8.49 8.23
C GLU A 45 -4.29 7.10 8.89
N THR A 46 -5.43 6.41 8.80
CA THR A 46 -5.60 5.04 9.32
C THR A 46 -5.29 3.97 8.28
N THR A 47 -4.85 4.36 7.08
CA THR A 47 -4.53 3.47 5.97
C THR A 47 -3.08 3.65 5.52
N PHE A 48 -2.57 2.69 4.74
CA PHE A 48 -1.33 2.87 4.02
C PHE A 48 -1.60 3.53 2.67
N THR A 49 -0.90 4.63 2.39
CA THR A 49 -1.04 5.38 1.12
C THR A 49 0.12 5.14 0.17
N ASN A 50 1.24 4.65 0.67
CA ASN A 50 2.41 4.26 -0.11
C ASN A 50 3.09 3.05 0.52
N ILE A 51 3.95 2.41 -0.27
CA ILE A 51 4.62 1.17 0.13
C ILE A 51 5.67 1.41 1.22
N GLU A 52 6.29 2.58 1.26
CA GLU A 52 7.32 2.93 2.23
C GLU A 52 6.78 2.94 3.67
N GLN A 53 5.56 3.47 3.87
CA GLN A 53 4.88 3.42 5.18
C GLN A 53 4.65 1.99 5.67
N PHE A 54 4.44 1.04 4.76
CA PHE A 54 4.22 -0.35 5.11
C PHE A 54 5.52 -1.11 5.33
N LEU A 55 6.57 -0.82 4.55
CA LEU A 55 7.89 -1.40 4.72
C LEU A 55 8.58 -0.94 6.01
N GLU A 56 8.44 0.33 6.40
CA GLU A 56 9.10 0.90 7.57
C GLU A 56 8.99 0.03 8.85
N PRO A 57 7.79 -0.36 9.33
CA PRO A 57 7.68 -1.18 10.54
C PRO A 57 8.25 -2.59 10.36
N LEU A 58 8.22 -3.15 9.15
CA LEU A 58 8.78 -4.48 8.86
C LEU A 58 10.31 -4.46 8.88
N GLU A 59 10.90 -3.44 8.24
CA GLU A 59 12.35 -3.21 8.26
C GLU A 59 12.85 -2.89 9.67
N LEU A 60 12.08 -2.14 10.45
CA LEU A 60 12.38 -1.91 11.87
C LEU A 60 12.47 -3.23 12.65
N CYS A 61 11.48 -4.11 12.47
CA CYS A 61 11.50 -5.44 13.09
C CYS A 61 12.72 -6.25 12.63
N TYR A 62 13.04 -6.23 11.33
CA TYR A 62 14.16 -6.96 10.75
C TYR A 62 15.51 -6.48 11.32
N ARG A 63 15.75 -5.16 11.35
CA ARG A 63 16.96 -4.56 11.91
C ARG A 63 17.10 -4.88 13.41
N SER A 64 16.01 -4.81 14.16
CA SER A 64 16.00 -5.12 15.59
C SER A 64 16.34 -6.58 15.86
N LEU A 65 15.74 -7.54 15.15
CA LEU A 65 16.06 -8.96 15.28
C LEU A 65 17.53 -9.22 14.94
N CYS A 66 18.04 -8.63 13.86
CA CYS A 66 19.45 -8.74 13.51
C CYS A 66 20.38 -8.18 14.60
N ALA A 67 20.04 -7.05 15.20
CA ALA A 67 20.83 -6.42 16.25
C ALA A 67 20.84 -7.24 17.55
N CYS A 68 19.76 -7.99 17.83
CA CYS A 68 19.67 -8.89 18.98
C CYS A 68 20.34 -10.26 18.76
N GLY A 69 20.91 -10.51 17.57
CA GLY A 69 21.53 -11.80 17.23
C GLY A 69 20.56 -12.84 16.64
N ASP A 70 19.28 -12.49 16.48
CA ASP A 70 18.20 -13.34 15.97
C ASP A 70 18.06 -13.25 14.44
N ARG A 71 19.17 -13.10 13.73
CA ARG A 71 19.16 -13.00 12.25
C ARG A 71 18.51 -14.22 11.59
N SER A 72 18.70 -15.41 12.12
CA SER A 72 18.07 -16.63 11.59
C SER A 72 16.53 -16.58 11.63
N ILE A 73 15.95 -15.86 12.60
CA ILE A 73 14.51 -15.60 12.67
C ILE A 73 14.13 -14.51 11.66
N ALA A 74 14.92 -13.44 11.59
CA ALA A 74 14.69 -12.32 10.65
C ALA A 74 14.72 -12.78 9.19
N ASP A 75 15.66 -13.66 8.83
CA ASP A 75 15.84 -14.21 7.48
C ASP A 75 14.82 -15.29 7.12
N GLY A 76 13.89 -15.62 8.03
CA GLY A 76 12.76 -16.51 7.76
C GLY A 76 11.57 -15.76 7.13
N SER A 77 10.37 -16.00 7.67
CA SER A 77 9.12 -15.46 7.12
C SER A 77 9.06 -13.93 7.04
N LEU A 78 9.84 -13.21 7.85
CA LEU A 78 9.88 -11.75 7.77
C LEU A 78 10.60 -11.28 6.50
N LEU A 79 11.72 -11.91 6.14
CA LEU A 79 12.44 -11.61 4.91
C LEU A 79 11.61 -11.97 3.67
N ASP A 80 10.95 -13.13 3.69
CA ASP A 80 10.01 -13.53 2.63
C ASP A 80 8.91 -12.47 2.46
N PHE A 81 8.36 -11.96 3.56
CA PHE A 81 7.31 -10.95 3.53
C PHE A 81 7.83 -9.60 3.01
N LEU A 82 9.02 -9.16 3.41
CA LEU A 82 9.68 -7.97 2.86
C LEU A 82 9.85 -8.07 1.34
N TRP A 83 10.26 -9.22 0.81
CA TRP A 83 10.35 -9.45 -0.63
C TRP A 83 9.00 -9.43 -1.31
N GLN A 84 7.98 -10.05 -0.72
CA GLN A 84 6.62 -10.01 -1.26
C GLN A 84 6.10 -8.57 -1.36
N VAL A 85 6.22 -7.80 -0.28
CA VAL A 85 5.80 -6.39 -0.28
C VAL A 85 6.57 -5.60 -1.33
N SER A 86 7.91 -5.74 -1.38
CA SER A 86 8.75 -5.02 -2.34
C SER A 86 8.43 -5.38 -3.81
N THR A 87 8.03 -6.63 -4.07
CA THR A 87 7.74 -7.13 -5.42
C THR A 87 6.34 -6.73 -5.88
N PHE A 88 5.33 -6.91 -5.02
CA PHE A 88 3.92 -6.80 -5.39
C PHE A 88 3.30 -5.45 -5.00
N GLY A 89 3.81 -4.80 -3.95
CA GLY A 89 3.20 -3.62 -3.34
C GLY A 89 1.73 -3.86 -2.97
N PHE A 90 0.91 -2.82 -3.05
CA PHE A 90 -0.54 -2.92 -2.78
C PHE A 90 -1.37 -3.32 -3.99
N SER A 91 -0.86 -3.11 -5.20
CA SER A 91 -1.62 -3.33 -6.44
C SER A 91 -1.43 -4.72 -7.01
N PHE A 92 -0.48 -5.50 -6.48
CA PHE A 92 0.00 -6.80 -6.99
C PHE A 92 0.64 -6.74 -8.37
N VAL A 93 -0.02 -6.08 -9.32
CA VAL A 93 0.42 -5.85 -10.69
C VAL A 93 0.25 -4.38 -11.03
N ARG A 94 1.07 -3.89 -11.97
CA ARG A 94 0.89 -2.55 -12.55
C ARG A 94 -0.07 -2.66 -13.73
N LEU A 95 -0.97 -1.69 -13.83
CA LEU A 95 -1.89 -1.58 -14.95
C LEU A 95 -1.29 -0.65 -16.00
N ASP A 96 -0.93 -1.20 -17.15
CA ASP A 96 -0.48 -0.42 -18.29
C ASP A 96 -1.69 0.15 -19.05
N ILE A 97 -1.75 1.47 -19.18
CA ILE A 97 -2.79 2.16 -19.96
C ILE A 97 -2.24 2.42 -21.36
N HIS A 98 -2.90 1.87 -22.38
CA HIS A 98 -2.55 2.07 -23.77
C HIS A 98 -3.72 2.67 -24.54
N GLN A 99 -3.43 3.69 -25.37
CA GLN A 99 -4.42 4.36 -26.23
C GLN A 99 -3.81 4.68 -27.59
N GLN A 100 -4.62 4.63 -28.65
CA GLN A 100 -4.18 4.93 -30.02
C GLN A 100 -3.77 6.40 -30.18
N SER A 101 -2.70 6.66 -30.95
CA SER A 101 -2.18 8.01 -31.20
C SER A 101 -3.22 8.93 -31.81
N ASP A 102 -4.05 8.42 -32.72
CA ASP A 102 -5.04 9.23 -33.44
C ASP A 102 -6.07 9.84 -32.46
N ARG A 103 -6.43 9.11 -31.39
CA ARG A 103 -7.29 9.64 -30.32
C ARG A 103 -6.64 10.78 -29.55
N GLN A 104 -5.32 10.73 -29.38
CA GLN A 104 -4.58 11.81 -28.73
C GLN A 104 -4.51 13.03 -29.66
N THR A 105 -4.31 12.81 -30.96
CA THR A 105 -4.35 13.86 -31.98
C THR A 105 -5.71 14.55 -32.02
N ASP A 106 -6.81 13.79 -32.06
CA ASP A 106 -8.18 14.33 -32.07
C ASP A 106 -8.43 15.24 -30.83
N VAL A 107 -7.94 14.84 -29.66
CA VAL A 107 -8.07 15.64 -28.43
C VAL A 107 -7.28 16.93 -28.53
N MET A 108 -6.04 16.88 -29.02
CA MET A 108 -5.20 18.06 -29.17
C MET A 108 -5.78 19.03 -30.21
N ASP A 109 -6.26 18.52 -31.34
CA ASP A 109 -6.91 19.30 -32.39
C ASP A 109 -8.18 20.00 -31.89
N ALA A 110 -9.01 19.31 -31.10
CA ALA A 110 -10.17 19.93 -30.47
C ALA A 110 -9.80 21.09 -29.54
N ILE A 111 -8.69 20.97 -28.79
CA ILE A 111 -8.19 22.02 -27.89
C ILE A 111 -7.66 23.21 -28.71
N THR A 112 -6.85 22.98 -29.74
CA THR A 112 -6.24 24.05 -30.54
C THR A 112 -7.28 24.81 -31.36
N ASN A 113 -8.27 24.09 -31.91
CA ASN A 113 -9.40 24.71 -32.61
C ASN A 113 -10.25 25.56 -31.66
N HIS A 114 -10.51 25.08 -30.43
CA HIS A 114 -11.27 25.86 -29.45
C HIS A 114 -10.56 27.14 -29.01
N LEU A 115 -9.23 27.10 -28.93
CA LEU A 115 -8.39 28.26 -28.58
C LEU A 115 -8.06 29.16 -29.78
N GLU A 116 -8.54 28.81 -30.99
CA GLU A 116 -8.29 29.53 -32.24
C GLU A 116 -6.79 29.67 -32.60
N ILE A 117 -5.95 28.71 -32.18
CA ILE A 117 -4.50 28.70 -32.44
C ILE A 117 -4.08 27.78 -33.59
N GLY A 118 -5.02 27.04 -34.18
CA GLY A 118 -4.80 26.19 -35.35
C GLY A 118 -5.42 24.80 -35.24
N SER A 119 -5.16 23.98 -36.25
CA SER A 119 -5.53 22.57 -36.39
C SER A 119 -4.29 21.80 -36.83
#